data_AF-A0A3E1EEC0-F1
#
_entry.id   AF-A0A3E1EEC0-F1
#
_cell.length_a   1.000
_cell.length_b   1.000
_cell.length_c   1.000
_cell.angle_alpha   90.00
_cell.angle_beta   90.00
_cell.angle_gamma   90.00
#
_symmetry.space_group_name_H-M   'P 1'
#
loop_
_entity.id
_entity.type
_entity.pdbx_description
1 polymer ?
#
loop_
_entity_poly.entity_id
_entity_poly.type
_entity_poly.pdbx_seq_one_letter_code
_entity_poly.pdbx_strand_id
1 'polypeptide(L)'
;MRSVTITLLQMSTPDALRPSPCPDPGFTIHERSTPDGTFNRSLYLAVGSPWHWTDKADWSAEQWHAYASSDSLRTFEASLHGALAGYFELRPDASGGIEIAYFGLLPEFTGRGLGAFMLSAALATAWQSSPQRVWVSTCSLDHPASLHNYLARGMSVFHSETKPLPDLP
;
A
#
# COMPACT_ATOMS: atom_id res chain seq x y z
N MET A 1 5.71 -5.98 28.08
CA MET A 1 5.15 -6.74 26.95
C MET A 1 5.26 -5.88 25.70
N ARG A 2 5.81 -6.40 24.60
CA ARG A 2 5.77 -5.68 23.32
C ARG A 2 4.35 -5.78 22.78
N SER A 3 3.84 -4.70 22.19
CA SER A 3 2.48 -4.64 21.62
C SER A 3 2.54 -4.02 20.24
N VAL A 4 1.60 -4.40 19.38
CA VAL A 4 1.38 -3.80 18.06
C VAL A 4 0.02 -3.12 18.04
N THR A 5 -0.01 -1.87 17.58
CA THR A 5 -1.26 -1.14 17.36
C THR A 5 -1.58 -1.19 15.87
N ILE A 6 -2.69 -1.81 15.51
CA ILE A 6 -3.24 -1.81 14.16
C ILE A 6 -4.19 -0.61 14.06
N THR A 7 -4.06 0.15 12.98
CA THR A 7 -4.86 1.34 12.70
C THR A 7 -5.45 1.19 11.31
N LEU A 8 -6.78 1.21 11.24
CA LEU A 8 -7.51 1.23 9.97
C LEU A 8 -7.90 2.67 9.65
N LEU A 9 -7.51 3.13 8.46
CA LEU A 9 -7.85 4.45 7.95
C LEU A 9 -8.75 4.33 6.74
N GLN A 10 -9.64 5.31 6.56
CA GLN A 10 -10.51 5.40 5.40
C GLN A 10 -10.62 6.82 4.87
N MET A 11 -11.04 6.91 3.62
CA MET A 11 -11.48 8.11 2.92
C MET A 11 -12.86 7.81 2.32
N SER A 12 -13.88 8.59 2.69
CA SER A 12 -15.28 8.35 2.28
C SER A 12 -15.75 9.24 1.13
N THR A 13 -14.92 10.19 0.69
CA THR A 13 -15.19 11.04 -0.47
C THR A 13 -13.87 11.39 -1.16
N PRO A 14 -13.83 11.48 -2.51
CA PRO A 14 -12.65 11.93 -3.24
C PRO A 14 -12.27 13.38 -2.90
N ASP A 15 -13.22 14.21 -2.46
CA ASP A 15 -12.97 15.62 -2.11
C ASP A 15 -12.07 15.79 -0.88
N ALA A 16 -11.95 14.74 -0.05
CA ALA A 16 -11.05 14.74 1.09
C ALA A 16 -9.58 14.59 0.68
N LEU A 17 -9.30 14.19 -0.57
CA LEU A 17 -7.93 13.98 -1.05
C LEU A 17 -7.13 15.28 -1.00
N ARG A 18 -6.01 15.23 -0.28
CA ARG A 18 -5.01 16.31 -0.22
C ARG A 18 -3.76 15.87 -0.98
N PRO A 19 -3.67 16.16 -2.30
CA PRO A 19 -2.60 15.62 -3.13
C PRO A 19 -1.23 16.18 -2.74
N SER A 20 -0.18 15.38 -2.96
CA SER A 20 1.22 15.83 -2.92
C SER A 20 1.66 16.20 -4.32
N PRO A 21 2.43 17.27 -4.52
CA PRO A 21 3.12 17.47 -5.80
C PRO A 21 4.13 16.34 -6.04
N CYS A 22 4.39 16.04 -7.31
CA CYS A 22 5.45 15.13 -7.69
C CYS A 22 6.81 15.77 -7.37
N PRO A 23 7.66 15.14 -6.55
CA PRO A 23 8.95 15.72 -6.18
C PRO A 23 10.01 15.59 -7.28
N ASP A 24 9.83 14.67 -8.23
CA ASP A 24 10.75 14.43 -9.35
C ASP A 24 9.98 14.03 -10.62
N PRO A 25 10.10 14.74 -11.75
CA PRO A 25 9.37 14.43 -12.98
C PRO A 25 9.72 13.06 -13.59
N GLY A 26 10.85 12.45 -13.21
CA GLY A 26 11.21 11.09 -13.59
C GLY A 26 10.50 10.00 -12.78
N PHE A 27 9.70 10.37 -11.77
CA PHE A 27 8.90 9.42 -11.01
C PHE A 27 7.58 9.13 -11.73
N THR A 28 7.42 7.89 -12.18
CA THR A 28 6.24 7.42 -12.92
C THR A 28 5.56 6.29 -12.18
N ILE A 29 4.25 6.17 -12.41
CA ILE A 29 3.41 5.10 -11.86
C ILE A 29 2.61 4.52 -13.02
N HIS A 30 2.60 3.21 -13.16
CA HIS A 30 1.80 2.54 -14.18
C HIS A 30 1.17 1.26 -13.63
N GLU A 31 -0.03 0.94 -14.14
CA GLU A 31 -0.68 -0.33 -13.85
C GLU A 31 -0.01 -1.44 -14.66
N ARG A 32 0.28 -2.57 -14.01
CA ARG A 32 0.76 -3.76 -14.70
C ARG A 32 -0.43 -4.45 -15.37
N SER A 33 -0.41 -4.55 -16.70
CA SER A 33 -1.47 -5.16 -17.50
C SER A 33 -1.47 -6.69 -17.46
N THR A 34 -0.36 -7.30 -17.04
CA THR A 34 -0.19 -8.75 -16.98
C THR A 34 0.07 -9.18 -15.54
N PRO A 35 -0.76 -10.08 -14.98
CA PRO A 35 -0.51 -10.69 -13.68
C PRO A 35 0.90 -11.27 -13.56
N ASP A 36 1.59 -10.93 -12.48
CA ASP A 36 2.97 -11.36 -12.25
C ASP A 36 3.22 -11.64 -10.76
N GLY A 37 2.86 -12.86 -10.32
CA GLY A 37 3.04 -13.27 -8.93
C GLY A 37 4.48 -13.20 -8.45
N THR A 38 5.46 -13.31 -9.34
CA THR A 38 6.88 -13.15 -8.98
C THR A 38 7.18 -11.70 -8.62
N PHE A 39 6.70 -10.75 -9.43
CA PHE A 39 6.80 -9.32 -9.14
C PHE A 39 6.13 -8.95 -7.81
N ASN A 40 4.87 -9.37 -7.61
CA ASN A 40 4.13 -9.10 -6.38
C ASN A 40 4.87 -9.65 -5.14
N ARG A 41 5.36 -10.89 -5.23
CA ARG A 41 6.16 -11.51 -4.15
C ARG A 41 7.44 -10.75 -3.87
N SER A 42 8.21 -10.42 -4.91
CA SER A 42 9.50 -9.75 -4.77
C SER A 42 9.36 -8.39 -4.09
N LEU A 43 8.36 -7.60 -4.46
CA LEU A 43 8.14 -6.30 -3.82
C LEU A 43 7.51 -6.39 -2.44
N TYR A 44 6.58 -7.33 -2.21
CA TYR A 44 6.07 -7.60 -0.87
C TYR A 44 7.22 -7.88 0.12
N LEU A 45 8.16 -8.74 -0.28
CA LEU A 45 9.32 -9.04 0.55
C LEU A 45 10.26 -7.84 0.67
N ALA A 46 10.63 -7.19 -0.43
CA ALA A 46 11.64 -6.12 -0.40
C ALA A 46 11.16 -4.85 0.34
N VAL A 47 9.88 -4.49 0.17
CA VAL A 47 9.26 -3.34 0.85
C VAL A 47 8.89 -3.69 2.29
N GLY A 48 8.33 -4.88 2.52
CA GLY A 48 7.75 -5.27 3.80
C GLY A 48 8.72 -5.87 4.81
N SER A 49 9.86 -6.43 4.38
CA SER A 49 10.82 -7.09 5.29
C SER A 49 11.36 -6.17 6.40
N PRO A 50 11.69 -4.89 6.16
CA PRO A 50 12.06 -3.96 7.23
C PRO A 50 10.94 -3.71 8.26
N TRP A 51 9.69 -4.01 7.90
CA TRP A 51 8.47 -3.67 8.64
C TRP A 51 7.70 -4.93 9.12
N HIS A 52 8.36 -6.09 9.12
CA HIS A 52 7.80 -7.36 9.62
C HIS A 52 6.51 -7.81 8.92
N TRP A 53 6.39 -7.59 7.60
CA TRP A 53 5.29 -8.17 6.83
C TRP A 53 5.46 -9.68 6.71
N THR A 54 4.60 -10.45 7.39
CA THR A 54 4.68 -11.92 7.42
C THR A 54 3.44 -12.63 6.90
N ASP A 55 2.34 -11.92 6.62
CA ASP A 55 1.04 -12.52 6.25
C ASP A 55 1.06 -13.34 4.95
N LYS A 56 2.00 -13.04 4.05
CA LYS A 56 2.24 -13.82 2.81
C LYS A 56 3.68 -14.31 2.66
N ALA A 57 4.48 -14.24 3.72
CA ALA A 57 5.91 -14.60 3.65
C ALA A 57 6.13 -16.08 3.27
N ASP A 58 5.28 -16.97 3.79
CA ASP A 58 5.38 -18.43 3.57
C ASP A 58 4.57 -18.92 2.35
N TRP A 59 4.02 -18.00 1.55
CA TRP A 59 3.25 -18.39 0.37
C TRP A 59 4.10 -19.03 -0.71
N SER A 60 3.57 -20.10 -1.31
CA SER A 60 4.17 -20.76 -2.47
C SER A 60 4.09 -19.90 -3.73
N ALA A 61 4.86 -20.27 -4.76
CA ALA A 61 4.80 -19.60 -6.06
C ALA A 61 3.39 -19.67 -6.68
N GLU A 62 2.69 -20.78 -6.49
CA GLU A 62 1.32 -20.99 -6.96
C GLU A 62 0.32 -20.08 -6.24
N GLN A 63 0.49 -19.87 -4.93
CA GLN A 63 -0.36 -18.95 -4.17
C GLN A 63 -0.16 -17.50 -4.61
N TRP A 64 1.09 -17.08 -4.84
CA TRP A 64 1.40 -15.77 -5.39
C TRP A 64 0.87 -15.58 -6.81
N HIS A 65 0.98 -16.62 -7.64
CA HIS A 65 0.42 -16.59 -8.98
C HIS A 65 -1.11 -16.47 -8.94
N ALA A 66 -1.80 -17.28 -8.12
CA ALA A 66 -3.24 -17.21 -7.96
C ALA A 66 -3.71 -15.84 -7.44
N TYR A 67 -2.94 -15.24 -6.53
CA TYR A 67 -3.21 -13.91 -6.01
C TYR A 67 -3.08 -12.82 -7.07
N ALA A 68 -1.95 -12.81 -7.79
CA ALA A 68 -1.69 -11.84 -8.86
C ALA A 68 -2.68 -11.98 -10.02
N SER A 69 -3.13 -13.20 -10.31
CA SER A 69 -4.10 -13.51 -11.37
C SER A 69 -5.55 -13.29 -10.96
N SER A 70 -5.83 -12.74 -9.78
CA SER A 70 -7.20 -12.36 -9.42
C SER A 70 -7.67 -11.21 -10.29
N ASP A 71 -8.81 -11.36 -10.96
CA ASP A 71 -9.46 -10.29 -11.75
C ASP A 71 -9.75 -9.02 -10.93
N SER A 72 -9.77 -9.14 -9.60
CA SER A 72 -10.05 -8.04 -8.68
C SER A 72 -8.80 -7.32 -8.19
N LEU A 73 -7.60 -7.89 -8.37
CA LEU A 73 -6.36 -7.29 -7.89
C LEU A 73 -5.74 -6.42 -8.99
N ARG A 74 -5.47 -5.16 -8.67
CA ARG A 74 -4.78 -4.23 -9.56
C ARG A 74 -3.42 -3.89 -8.96
N THR A 75 -2.34 -4.15 -9.69
CA THR A 75 -0.96 -3.92 -9.24
C THR A 75 -0.36 -2.74 -9.99
N PHE A 76 0.21 -1.78 -9.26
CA PHE A 76 0.81 -0.58 -9.83
C PHE A 76 2.28 -0.51 -9.47
N GLU A 77 3.12 -0.41 -10.49
CA GLU A 77 4.56 -0.22 -10.36
C GLU A 77 4.90 1.26 -10.32
N ALA A 78 5.73 1.67 -9.36
CA ALA A 78 6.32 3.00 -9.31
C ALA A 78 7.81 2.92 -9.65
N SER A 79 8.27 3.81 -10.52
CA SER A 79 9.65 3.82 -11.01
C SER A 79 10.22 5.24 -11.01
N LEU A 80 11.49 5.40 -10.67
CA LEU A 80 12.21 6.68 -10.71
C LEU A 80 13.32 6.59 -11.76
N HIS A 81 13.22 7.40 -12.82
CA HIS A 81 14.17 7.39 -13.94
C HIS A 81 14.38 5.97 -14.54
N GLY A 82 13.30 5.19 -14.58
CA GLY A 82 13.30 3.80 -15.08
C GLY A 82 13.75 2.73 -14.08
N ALA A 83 14.24 3.11 -12.90
CA ALA A 83 14.54 2.17 -11.83
C ALA A 83 13.28 1.89 -10.99
N LEU A 84 13.02 0.61 -10.70
CA LEU A 84 11.92 0.19 -9.83
C LEU A 84 12.07 0.83 -8.45
N ALA A 85 11.07 1.61 -8.03
CA ALA A 85 11.11 2.40 -6.80
C ALA A 85 10.13 1.92 -5.73
N GLY A 86 9.03 1.27 -6.13
CA GLY A 86 8.04 0.75 -5.21
C GLY A 86 6.77 0.29 -5.93
N TYR A 87 5.72 0.07 -5.16
CA TYR A 87 4.43 -0.36 -5.70
C TYR A 87 3.28 -0.07 -4.75
N PHE A 88 2.07 -0.22 -5.30
CA PHE A 88 0.88 -0.41 -4.50
C PHE A 88 -0.09 -1.36 -5.19
N GLU A 89 -0.97 -1.95 -4.40
CA GLU A 89 -2.02 -2.85 -4.85
C GLU A 89 -3.39 -2.33 -4.41
N LEU A 90 -4.35 -2.35 -5.32
CA LEU A 90 -5.73 -2.00 -5.05
C LEU A 90 -6.62 -3.24 -5.21
N ARG A 91 -7.53 -3.44 -4.27
CA ARG A 91 -8.48 -4.56 -4.30
C ARG A 91 -9.86 -4.13 -3.80
N PRO A 92 -10.96 -4.47 -4.49
CA PRO A 92 -12.30 -4.26 -3.97
C PRO A 92 -12.54 -5.01 -2.66
N ASP A 93 -13.26 -4.40 -1.72
CA ASP A 93 -13.83 -5.09 -0.58
C ASP A 93 -15.28 -5.55 -0.86
N ALA A 94 -15.80 -6.44 -0.01
CA ALA A 94 -17.15 -6.98 -0.17
C ALA A 94 -18.28 -5.95 0.07
N SER A 95 -17.95 -4.75 0.54
CA SER A 95 -18.89 -3.67 0.86
C SER A 95 -18.87 -2.53 -0.16
N GLY A 96 -18.24 -2.74 -1.33
CA GLY A 96 -18.13 -1.73 -2.38
C GLY A 96 -17.09 -0.65 -2.10
N GLY A 97 -16.19 -0.88 -1.15
CA GLY A 97 -14.97 -0.09 -0.94
C GLY A 97 -13.79 -0.62 -1.75
N ILE A 98 -12.69 0.13 -1.74
CA ILE A 98 -11.38 -0.32 -2.24
C ILE A 98 -10.36 -0.29 -1.11
N GLU A 99 -9.65 -1.39 -0.95
CA GLU A 99 -8.50 -1.54 -0.07
C GLU A 99 -7.21 -1.20 -0.83
N ILE A 100 -6.35 -0.39 -0.21
CA ILE A 100 -4.92 -0.35 -0.55
C ILE A 100 -4.27 -1.53 0.19
N ALA A 101 -4.15 -2.67 -0.50
CA ALA A 101 -3.76 -3.93 0.13
C ALA A 101 -2.28 -3.93 0.54
N TYR A 102 -1.42 -3.42 -0.33
CA TYR A 102 -0.03 -3.12 -0.03
C TYR A 102 0.36 -1.80 -0.64
N PHE A 103 1.28 -1.11 0.02
CA PHE A 103 1.81 0.17 -0.40
C PHE A 103 3.20 0.34 0.18
N GLY A 104 4.17 0.66 -0.67
CA GLY A 104 5.45 1.14 -0.16
C GLY A 104 6.53 1.26 -1.22
N LEU A 105 7.60 1.92 -0.79
CA LEU A 105 8.81 2.15 -1.58
C LEU A 105 9.91 1.22 -1.10
N LEU A 106 10.80 0.86 -2.02
CA LEU A 106 12.06 0.22 -1.66
C LEU A 106 12.89 1.18 -0.77
N PRO A 107 13.65 0.65 0.21
CA PRO A 107 14.35 1.46 1.22
C PRO A 107 15.15 2.65 0.66
N GLU A 108 15.84 2.46 -0.45
CA GLU A 108 16.69 3.45 -1.12
C GLU A 108 15.94 4.67 -1.72
N PHE A 109 14.62 4.55 -1.91
CA PHE A 109 13.74 5.62 -2.40
C PHE A 109 12.91 6.29 -1.29
N THR A 110 13.04 5.85 -0.04
CA THR A 110 12.36 6.48 1.11
C THR A 110 12.97 7.84 1.47
N GLY A 111 12.24 8.68 2.20
CA GLY A 111 12.72 9.99 2.68
C GLY A 111 12.80 11.11 1.63
N ARG A 112 12.36 10.87 0.39
CA ARG A 112 12.43 11.83 -0.73
C ARG A 112 11.09 12.48 -1.12
N GLY A 113 10.04 12.29 -0.32
CA GLY A 113 8.68 12.75 -0.64
C GLY A 113 7.93 11.91 -1.68
N LEU A 114 8.57 10.90 -2.28
CA LEU A 114 7.97 10.03 -3.30
C LEU A 114 6.74 9.28 -2.78
N GLY A 115 6.76 8.84 -1.52
CA GLY A 115 5.62 8.12 -0.92
C GLY A 115 4.38 8.99 -0.75
N ALA A 116 4.53 10.30 -0.55
CA ALA A 116 3.38 11.21 -0.46
C ALA A 116 2.70 11.38 -1.83
N PHE A 117 3.51 11.51 -2.90
CA PHE A 117 3.00 11.55 -4.26
C PHE A 117 2.38 10.21 -4.67
N MET A 118 3.06 9.09 -4.42
CA MET A 118 2.57 7.75 -4.75
C MET A 118 1.24 7.44 -4.06
N LEU A 119 1.09 7.81 -2.77
CA LEU A 119 -0.19 7.63 -2.07
C LEU A 119 -1.30 8.51 -2.65
N SER A 120 -0.97 9.73 -3.07
CA SER A 120 -1.94 10.62 -3.73
C SER A 120 -2.44 10.00 -5.03
N ALA A 121 -1.54 9.41 -5.82
CA ALA A 121 -1.89 8.68 -7.03
C ALA A 121 -2.71 7.42 -6.74
N ALA A 122 -2.34 6.62 -5.72
CA ALA A 122 -3.09 5.43 -5.33
C ALA A 122 -4.54 5.75 -4.94
N LEU A 123 -4.74 6.80 -4.11
CA LEU A 123 -6.07 7.27 -3.72
C LEU A 123 -6.87 7.78 -4.92
N ALA A 124 -6.26 8.62 -5.77
CA ALA A 124 -6.92 9.12 -6.98
C ALA A 124 -7.33 7.97 -7.92
N THR A 125 -6.47 6.98 -8.11
CA THR A 125 -6.74 5.80 -8.94
C THR A 125 -7.85 4.92 -8.36
N ALA A 126 -7.87 4.71 -7.04
CA ALA A 126 -8.95 3.98 -6.37
C ALA A 126 -10.30 4.67 -6.56
N TRP A 127 -10.35 6.01 -6.51
CA TRP A 127 -11.59 6.76 -6.71
C TRP A 127 -12.14 6.75 -8.13
N GLN A 128 -11.37 6.34 -9.14
CA GLN A 128 -11.85 6.27 -10.53
C GLN A 128 -13.01 5.30 -10.71
N SER A 129 -13.11 4.25 -9.89
CA SER A 129 -14.25 3.32 -9.92
C SER A 129 -15.42 3.74 -9.03
N SER A 130 -15.40 4.97 -8.49
CA SER A 130 -16.44 5.50 -7.59
C SER A 130 -16.82 4.56 -6.43
N PRO A 131 -15.86 4.05 -5.64
CA PRO A 131 -16.16 3.18 -4.49
C PRO A 131 -16.93 3.94 -3.40
N GLN A 132 -17.53 3.23 -2.45
CA GLN A 132 -18.14 3.87 -1.27
C GLN A 132 -17.08 4.45 -0.31
N ARG A 133 -15.87 3.89 -0.34
CA ARG A 133 -14.71 4.34 0.43
C ARG A 133 -13.42 3.78 -0.15
N VAL A 134 -12.31 4.41 0.20
CA VAL A 134 -10.96 3.84 0.04
C VAL A 134 -10.36 3.67 1.43
N TRP A 135 -9.78 2.52 1.74
CA TRP A 135 -9.25 2.23 3.07
C TRP A 135 -7.90 1.51 3.04
N VAL A 136 -7.19 1.57 4.16
CA VAL A 136 -5.89 0.93 4.35
C VAL A 136 -5.73 0.49 5.80
N SER A 137 -5.02 -0.60 6.01
CA SER A 137 -4.54 -1.03 7.32
C SER A 137 -3.06 -0.67 7.46
N THR A 138 -2.68 -0.12 8.60
CA THR A 138 -1.27 0.07 8.97
C THR A 138 -1.08 -0.33 10.42
N CYS A 139 0.15 -0.62 10.84
CA CYS A 139 0.45 -0.94 12.23
C CYS A 139 1.67 -0.18 12.77
N SER A 140 1.85 -0.21 14.09
CA SER A 140 2.98 0.43 14.76
C SER A 140 4.35 -0.18 14.43
N LEU A 141 4.39 -1.27 13.66
CA LEU A 141 5.61 -1.88 13.13
C LEU A 141 5.93 -1.43 11.69
N ASP A 142 5.00 -0.75 11.03
CA ASP A 142 5.24 -0.16 9.70
C ASP A 142 6.19 1.04 9.79
N HIS A 143 6.56 1.56 8.62
CA HIS A 143 7.36 2.77 8.52
C HIS A 143 6.79 3.89 9.43
N PRO A 144 7.59 4.56 10.28
CA PRO A 144 7.10 5.56 11.24
C PRO A 144 6.30 6.71 10.60
N ALA A 145 6.61 7.02 9.34
CA ALA A 145 5.90 8.01 8.54
C ALA A 145 4.55 7.55 7.95
N SER A 146 4.19 6.26 7.96
CA SER A 146 3.01 5.71 7.28
C SER A 146 1.72 6.37 7.75
N LEU A 147 1.44 6.32 9.06
CA LEU A 147 0.24 6.92 9.64
C LEU A 147 0.15 8.42 9.33
N HIS A 148 1.25 9.15 9.49
CA HIS A 148 1.29 10.57 9.19
C HIS A 148 1.03 10.86 7.71
N ASN A 149 1.59 10.04 6.81
CA ASN A 149 1.37 10.17 5.36
C ASN A 149 -0.12 9.97 5.01
N TYR A 150 -0.76 8.91 5.52
CA TYR A 150 -2.19 8.66 5.28
C TYR A 150 -3.07 9.81 5.76
N LEU A 151 -2.85 10.27 7.00
CA LEU A 151 -3.54 11.41 7.56
C LEU A 151 -3.30 12.66 6.71
N ALA A 152 -2.06 12.98 6.36
CA ALA A 152 -1.70 14.14 5.55
C ALA A 152 -2.33 14.13 4.15
N ARG A 153 -2.69 12.97 3.59
CA ARG A 153 -3.39 12.83 2.29
C ARG A 153 -4.92 12.85 2.40
N GLY A 154 -5.45 13.02 3.61
CA GLY A 154 -6.89 13.23 3.84
C GLY A 154 -7.65 12.00 4.32
N MET A 155 -6.96 10.90 4.62
CA MET A 155 -7.59 9.77 5.29
C MET A 155 -7.83 10.08 6.77
N SER A 156 -8.82 9.41 7.36
CA SER A 156 -9.15 9.50 8.79
C SER A 156 -9.15 8.10 9.42
N VAL A 157 -8.70 7.99 10.66
CA VAL A 157 -8.78 6.76 11.44
C VAL A 157 -10.24 6.45 11.74
N PHE A 158 -10.70 5.23 11.41
CA PHE A 158 -12.05 4.77 11.77
C PHE A 158 -12.05 3.59 12.75
N HIS A 159 -10.90 2.93 12.91
CA HIS A 159 -10.73 1.86 13.89
C HIS A 159 -9.25 1.76 14.31
N SER A 160 -9.01 1.44 15.57
CA SER A 160 -7.67 1.15 16.08
C SER A 160 -7.77 0.13 17.20
N GLU A 161 -6.85 -0.84 17.18
CA GLU A 161 -6.79 -1.92 18.16
C GLU A 161 -5.33 -2.19 18.51
N THR A 162 -5.05 -2.39 19.80
CA THR A 162 -3.71 -2.77 20.28
C THR A 162 -3.73 -4.21 20.74
N LYS A 163 -2.85 -5.03 20.16
CA LYS A 163 -2.69 -6.45 20.49
C LYS A 163 -1.31 -6.69 21.10
N PRO A 164 -1.16 -7.67 22.00
CA PRO A 164 0.15 -8.20 22.32
C PRO A 164 0.84 -8.63 21.03
N LEU A 165 2.10 -8.27 20.86
CA LEU A 165 2.89 -8.88 19.79
C LEU A 165 2.96 -10.38 20.11
N PRO A 166 2.52 -11.28 19.20
CA PRO A 166 2.88 -12.67 19.36
C PRO A 166 4.41 -12.75 19.44
N ASP A 167 4.93 -13.69 20.23
CA ASP A 167 6.37 -13.97 20.22
C ASP A 167 6.73 -14.38 18.78
N LEU A 168 7.25 -13.42 18.02
CA LEU A 168 7.86 -13.67 16.73
C LEU A 168 9.12 -14.51 17.04
N PRO A 169 9.31 -15.66 16.38
CA PRO A 169 10.49 -16.49 16.60
C PRO A 169 11.80 -15.72 16.35
#